data_AF-A0A812Y6M8-F1
#
_entry.id   AF-A0A812Y6M8-F1
#
_cell.length_a   1.000
_cell.length_b   1.000
_cell.length_c   1.000
_cell.angle_alpha   90.00
_cell.angle_beta   90.00
_cell.angle_gamma   90.00
#
_symmetry.space_group_name_H-M   'P 1'
#
loop_
_entity.id
_entity.type
_entity.pdbx_description
1 polymer ?
#
loop_
_entity_poly.entity_id
_entity_poly.type
_entity_poly.pdbx_seq_one_letter_code
_entity_poly.pdbx_strand_id
1 'polypeptide(L)'
;MVIPVVGASPQDAPAPAAVKEFHSYFWWGIFLILVSMAVLQVVAGDGFGMFFTLILAAIVYYMVSDSCANMSMYCLLVFGLISGFESLFGVLTLFSVVGGRSSSTTLITGKDATSVTYETQVKIHPLFDSSQGSKYNIQSALLVALPVVMLLSALLSWWSFRAYPNSLFSEFDEASTIYFLSDLANFAAINKPQHLGFLSRRLYCHVV
;
A
#
# COMPACT_ATOMS: atom_id res chain seq x y z
N MET A 1 -11.20 -20.25 33.57
CA MET A 1 -10.16 -19.22 33.81
C MET A 1 -10.38 -18.15 32.76
N VAL A 2 -10.99 -17.02 33.15
CA VAL A 2 -11.25 -15.90 32.25
C VAL A 2 -9.97 -15.09 32.21
N ILE A 3 -9.32 -15.00 31.05
CA ILE A 3 -8.19 -14.11 30.85
C ILE A 3 -8.80 -12.70 30.86
N PRO A 4 -8.45 -11.83 31.82
CA PRO A 4 -8.83 -10.44 31.73
C PRO A 4 -8.17 -9.89 30.46
N VAL A 5 -8.95 -9.63 29.42
CA VAL A 5 -8.57 -8.78 28.29
C VAL A 5 -8.57 -7.35 28.84
N VAL A 6 -7.63 -7.05 29.73
CA VAL A 6 -7.42 -5.74 30.32
C VAL A 6 -6.18 -5.19 29.65
N GLY A 7 -6.45 -4.28 28.73
CA GLY A 7 -5.48 -3.63 27.87
C GLY A 7 -6.17 -3.36 26.56
N ALA A 8 -6.99 -2.31 26.52
CA ALA A 8 -7.35 -1.69 25.25
C ALA A 8 -6.02 -1.50 24.53
N SER A 9 -5.86 -2.20 23.41
CA SER A 9 -4.61 -2.15 22.68
C SER A 9 -4.34 -0.68 22.34
N PRO A 10 -3.09 -0.21 22.31
CA PRO A 10 -2.73 1.14 21.87
C PRO A 10 -3.38 1.51 20.51
N GLN A 11 -3.80 0.50 19.74
CA GLN A 11 -4.60 0.59 18.52
C GLN A 11 -6.00 1.19 18.68
N ASP A 12 -6.60 1.12 19.88
CA ASP A 12 -7.96 1.63 20.18
C ASP A 12 -7.94 3.05 20.74
N ALA A 13 -6.78 3.72 20.75
CA ALA A 13 -6.69 5.11 21.14
C ALA A 13 -7.55 5.97 20.19
N PRO A 14 -8.50 6.77 20.71
CA PRO A 14 -9.38 7.55 19.87
C PRO A 14 -8.57 8.55 19.02
N ALA A 15 -8.96 8.72 17.75
CA ALA A 15 -8.31 9.65 16.85
C ALA A 15 -8.21 11.07 17.48
N PRO A 16 -7.04 11.74 17.39
CA PRO A 16 -6.83 13.07 17.98
C PRO A 16 -7.88 14.07 17.51
N ALA A 17 -8.30 15.00 18.39
CA ALA A 17 -9.33 16.00 18.06
C ALA A 17 -8.97 16.84 16.82
N ALA A 18 -7.67 17.17 16.64
CA ALA A 18 -7.16 17.90 15.48
C ALA A 18 -7.44 17.18 14.14
N VAL A 19 -7.46 15.85 14.15
CA VAL A 19 -7.75 15.05 12.97
C VAL A 19 -9.25 15.08 12.67
N LYS A 20 -10.09 14.97 13.69
CA LYS A 20 -11.56 14.99 13.55
C LYS A 20 -12.08 16.33 13.03
N GLU A 21 -11.56 17.45 13.52
CA GLU A 21 -12.06 18.77 13.17
C GLU A 21 -11.58 19.26 11.80
N PHE A 22 -10.28 19.10 11.50
CA PHE A 22 -9.69 19.68 10.29
C PHE A 22 -9.60 18.68 9.12
N HIS A 23 -9.23 17.42 9.38
CA HIS A 23 -8.91 16.48 8.30
C HIS A 23 -10.16 15.82 7.72
N SER A 24 -11.26 15.72 8.49
CA SER A 24 -12.50 15.04 8.06
C SER A 24 -13.04 15.59 6.73
N TYR A 25 -13.00 16.93 6.53
CA TYR A 25 -13.45 17.55 5.28
C TYR A 25 -12.61 17.12 4.06
N PHE A 26 -11.29 17.01 4.21
CA PHE A 26 -10.41 16.57 3.13
C PHE A 26 -10.60 15.10 2.78
N TRP A 27 -10.85 14.25 3.78
CA TRP A 27 -11.13 12.83 3.56
C TRP A 27 -12.45 12.59 2.83
N TRP A 28 -13.50 13.35 3.16
CA TRP A 28 -14.73 13.35 2.36
C TRP A 28 -14.48 13.81 0.91
N GLY A 29 -13.61 14.80 0.72
CA GLY A 29 -13.15 15.23 -0.61
C GLY A 29 -12.49 14.09 -1.40
N ILE A 30 -11.54 13.39 -0.79
CA ILE A 30 -10.88 12.22 -1.42
C ILE A 30 -11.88 11.11 -1.72
N PHE A 31 -12.82 10.81 -0.80
CA PHE A 31 -13.86 9.83 -1.04
C PHE A 31 -14.68 10.16 -2.29
N LEU A 32 -15.16 11.41 -2.41
CA LEU A 32 -15.93 11.85 -3.57
C LEU A 32 -15.12 11.79 -4.86
N ILE A 33 -13.83 12.16 -4.80
CA ILE A 33 -12.92 12.07 -5.94
C ILE A 33 -12.75 10.60 -6.36
N LEU A 34 -12.50 9.67 -5.43
CA LEU A 34 -12.35 8.23 -5.72
C LEU A 34 -13.63 7.64 -6.33
N VAL A 35 -14.80 7.97 -5.80
CA VAL A 35 -16.09 7.55 -6.38
C VAL A 35 -16.25 8.10 -7.81
N SER A 36 -15.90 9.37 -8.03
CA SER A 36 -15.93 9.94 -9.38
C SER A 36 -14.97 9.25 -10.36
N MET A 37 -13.78 8.86 -9.89
CA MET A 37 -12.80 8.11 -10.68
C MET A 37 -13.33 6.72 -11.04
N ALA A 38 -13.98 6.03 -10.10
CA ALA A 38 -14.63 4.75 -10.37
C ALA A 38 -15.71 4.87 -11.46
N VAL A 39 -16.55 5.92 -11.42
CA VAL A 39 -17.54 6.19 -12.47
C VAL A 39 -16.87 6.45 -13.82
N LEU A 40 -15.80 7.25 -13.85
CA LEU A 40 -15.04 7.51 -15.08
C LEU A 40 -14.43 6.22 -15.63
N GLN A 41 -13.92 5.32 -14.79
CA GLN A 41 -13.40 4.01 -15.20
C GLN A 41 -14.49 3.12 -15.82
N VAL A 42 -15.73 3.14 -15.29
CA VAL A 42 -16.88 2.47 -15.91
C VAL A 42 -17.11 2.99 -17.33
N VAL A 43 -17.10 4.31 -17.51
CA VAL A 43 -17.29 4.96 -18.82
C VAL A 43 -16.15 4.63 -19.79
N ALA A 44 -14.93 4.54 -19.27
CA ALA A 44 -13.73 4.15 -20.00
C ALA A 44 -13.68 2.66 -20.37
N GLY A 45 -14.53 1.83 -19.74
CA GLY A 45 -14.56 0.38 -19.92
C GLY A 45 -13.43 -0.36 -19.20
N ASP A 46 -12.80 0.26 -18.19
CA ASP A 46 -11.76 -0.36 -17.37
C ASP A 46 -12.40 -1.00 -16.11
N GLY A 47 -12.87 -2.24 -16.28
CA GLY A 47 -13.52 -2.97 -15.19
C GLY A 47 -12.58 -3.34 -14.05
N PHE A 48 -11.30 -3.59 -14.34
CA PHE A 48 -10.32 -3.97 -13.33
C PHE A 48 -9.94 -2.76 -12.48
N GLY A 49 -9.59 -1.63 -13.11
CA GLY A 49 -9.30 -0.38 -12.39
C GLY A 49 -10.47 0.08 -11.51
N MET A 50 -11.70 -0.08 -11.99
CA MET A 50 -12.93 0.21 -11.23
C MET A 50 -13.00 -0.58 -9.93
N PHE A 51 -12.74 -1.88 -9.99
CA PHE A 51 -12.84 -2.75 -8.82
C PHE A 51 -11.86 -2.33 -7.71
N PHE A 52 -10.60 -2.05 -8.05
CA PHE A 52 -9.61 -1.57 -7.07
C PHE A 52 -9.97 -0.21 -6.49
N THR A 53 -10.35 0.74 -7.36
CA THR A 53 -10.72 2.09 -6.94
C THR A 53 -11.94 2.07 -6.01
N LEU A 54 -12.90 1.17 -6.24
CA LEU A 54 -14.08 1.01 -5.40
C LEU A 54 -13.76 0.39 -4.04
N ILE A 55 -12.84 -0.58 -3.98
CA ILE A 55 -12.34 -1.13 -2.71
C ILE A 55 -11.67 -0.03 -1.88
N LEU A 56 -10.80 0.78 -2.50
CA LEU A 56 -10.16 1.91 -1.83
C LEU A 56 -11.18 2.93 -1.35
N ALA A 57 -12.17 3.27 -2.18
CA ALA A 57 -13.26 4.16 -1.78
C ALA A 57 -14.06 3.62 -0.59
N ALA A 58 -14.32 2.31 -0.54
CA ALA A 58 -15.00 1.66 0.58
C ALA A 58 -14.16 1.71 1.87
N ILE A 59 -12.85 1.54 1.79
CA ILE A 59 -11.93 1.70 2.93
C ILE A 59 -11.96 3.15 3.43
N VAL A 60 -11.89 4.14 2.53
CA VAL A 60 -11.99 5.55 2.91
C VAL A 60 -13.33 5.87 3.54
N TYR A 61 -14.43 5.36 2.97
CA TYR A 61 -15.75 5.50 3.57
C TYR A 61 -15.81 4.95 4.99
N TYR A 62 -15.26 3.75 5.21
CA TYR A 62 -15.16 3.14 6.55
C TYR A 62 -14.29 3.95 7.52
N MET A 63 -13.18 4.52 7.06
CA MET A 63 -12.32 5.37 7.90
C MET A 63 -13.03 6.66 8.32
N VAL A 64 -13.87 7.21 7.45
CA VAL A 64 -14.54 8.50 7.65
C VAL A 64 -15.89 8.33 8.34
N SER A 65 -16.50 7.15 8.25
CA SER A 65 -17.73 6.83 8.97
C SER A 65 -17.51 7.02 10.48
N ASP A 66 -18.57 7.45 11.17
CA ASP A 66 -18.56 7.70 12.62
C ASP A 66 -17.54 8.76 13.06
N SER A 67 -17.44 9.88 12.32
CA SER A 67 -16.59 11.03 12.67
C SER A 67 -15.11 10.65 12.87
N CYS A 68 -14.58 9.83 11.96
CA CYS A 68 -13.22 9.30 11.99
C CYS A 68 -12.89 8.47 13.24
N ALA A 69 -13.89 7.89 13.93
CA ALA A 69 -13.66 7.02 15.08
C ALA A 69 -12.91 5.73 14.69
N ASN A 70 -13.15 5.21 13.48
CA ASN A 70 -12.52 3.98 12.98
C ASN A 70 -11.15 4.21 12.33
N MET A 71 -10.63 5.43 12.37
CA MET A 71 -9.40 5.79 11.67
C MET A 71 -8.18 5.49 12.54
N SER A 72 -7.74 4.23 12.56
CA SER A 72 -6.53 3.84 13.29
C SER A 72 -5.26 4.26 12.54
N MET A 73 -4.16 4.43 13.29
CA MET A 73 -2.84 4.80 12.73
C MET A 73 -2.31 3.74 11.75
N TYR A 74 -2.60 2.45 12.00
CA TYR A 74 -2.29 1.36 11.07
C TYR A 74 -3.09 1.45 9.78
N CYS A 75 -4.38 1.77 9.86
CA CYS A 75 -5.24 1.89 8.68
C CYS A 75 -4.71 3.00 7.75
N LEU A 76 -4.35 4.17 8.32
CA LEU A 76 -3.74 5.27 7.58
C LEU A 76 -2.42 4.88 6.91
N LEU A 77 -1.54 4.16 7.63
CA LEU A 77 -0.26 3.73 7.09
C LEU A 77 -0.43 2.75 5.92
N VAL A 78 -1.26 1.72 6.10
CA VAL A 78 -1.50 0.70 5.08
C VAL A 78 -2.19 1.30 3.86
N PHE A 79 -3.22 2.12 4.06
CA PHE A 79 -3.92 2.81 2.98
C PHE A 79 -2.97 3.77 2.22
N GLY A 80 -2.14 4.52 2.94
CA GLY A 80 -1.13 5.40 2.35
C GLY A 80 -0.08 4.66 1.53
N LEU A 81 0.38 3.49 2.00
CA LEU A 81 1.32 2.64 1.26
C LEU A 81 0.70 2.03 -0.01
N ILE A 82 -0.52 1.50 0.09
CA ILE A 82 -1.24 0.96 -1.08
C ILE A 82 -1.43 2.05 -2.13
N SER A 83 -1.96 3.21 -1.72
CA SER A 83 -2.15 4.37 -2.61
C SER A 83 -0.84 4.86 -3.21
N GLY A 84 0.26 4.84 -2.43
CA GLY A 84 1.59 5.20 -2.89
C GLY A 84 2.12 4.26 -3.98
N PHE A 85 1.96 2.94 -3.81
CA PHE A 85 2.34 1.96 -4.82
C PHE A 85 1.49 2.05 -6.09
N GLU A 86 0.18 2.24 -5.95
CA GLU A 86 -0.71 2.47 -7.10
C GLU A 86 -0.32 3.73 -7.87
N SER A 87 -0.01 4.82 -7.16
CA SER A 87 0.52 6.03 -7.78
C SER A 87 1.83 5.76 -8.54
N LEU A 88 2.75 4.99 -7.95
CA LEU A 88 4.03 4.66 -8.58
C LEU A 88 3.84 3.86 -9.87
N PHE A 89 3.03 2.80 -9.84
CA PHE A 89 2.74 1.99 -11.05
C PHE A 89 1.95 2.79 -12.09
N GLY A 90 1.06 3.68 -11.66
CA GLY A 90 0.36 4.61 -12.55
C GLY A 90 1.33 5.56 -13.26
N VAL A 91 2.32 6.11 -12.56
CA VAL A 91 3.35 6.97 -13.14
C VAL A 91 4.26 6.20 -14.11
N LEU A 92 4.68 4.98 -13.76
CA LEU A 92 5.46 4.12 -14.66
C LEU A 92 4.67 3.80 -15.94
N THR A 93 3.38 3.52 -15.81
CA THR A 93 2.47 3.32 -16.94
C THR A 93 2.32 4.59 -17.77
N LEU A 94 2.24 5.76 -17.13
CA LEU A 94 2.20 7.03 -17.84
C LEU A 94 3.47 7.22 -18.68
N PHE A 95 4.65 7.02 -18.09
CA PHE A 95 5.92 7.14 -18.81
C PHE A 95 6.05 6.16 -19.99
N SER A 96 5.49 4.95 -19.89
CA SER A 96 5.53 3.99 -21.00
C SER A 96 4.69 4.41 -22.20
N VAL A 97 3.66 5.25 -21.99
CA VAL A 97 2.76 5.74 -23.05
C VAL A 97 2.96 7.21 -23.42
N VAL A 98 3.93 7.91 -22.81
CA VAL A 98 4.28 9.31 -23.17
C VAL A 98 4.65 9.43 -24.66
N GLY A 99 5.25 8.39 -25.25
CA GLY A 99 5.56 8.32 -26.68
C GLY A 99 4.36 8.12 -27.60
N GLY A 100 3.14 8.03 -27.06
CA GLY A 100 1.93 7.70 -27.77
C GLY A 100 1.43 6.29 -27.46
N ARG A 101 0.17 6.01 -27.83
CA ARG A 101 -0.46 4.70 -27.68
C ARG A 101 -0.48 4.00 -29.04
N SER A 102 0.14 2.83 -29.09
CA SER A 102 0.10 1.97 -30.28
C SER A 102 -1.22 1.20 -30.33
N SER A 103 -1.98 1.39 -31.41
CA SER A 103 -3.14 0.56 -31.74
C SER A 103 -2.76 -0.34 -32.91
N SER A 104 -2.89 -1.65 -32.71
CA SER A 104 -2.60 -2.65 -33.73
C SER A 104 -3.92 -3.18 -34.29
N THR A 105 -4.11 -3.01 -35.59
CA THR A 105 -5.25 -3.62 -36.30
C THR A 105 -4.69 -4.65 -37.28
N THR A 106 -5.06 -5.91 -37.09
CA THR A 106 -4.70 -6.99 -38.00
C THR A 106 -5.80 -7.12 -39.05
N LEU A 107 -5.45 -6.88 -40.31
CA LEU A 107 -6.33 -7.05 -41.46
C LEU A 107 -5.95 -8.35 -42.18
N ILE A 108 -6.96 -9.13 -42.58
CA ILE A 108 -6.77 -10.32 -43.40
C ILE A 108 -6.76 -9.85 -44.85
N THR A 109 -5.58 -9.67 -45.42
CA THR A 109 -5.41 -9.13 -46.78
C THR A 109 -5.51 -10.21 -47.86
N GLY A 110 -5.37 -11.49 -47.51
CA GLY A 110 -5.50 -12.59 -48.45
C GLY A 110 -5.82 -13.92 -47.77
N LYS A 111 -6.80 -14.64 -48.32
CA LYS A 111 -7.14 -16.01 -47.92
C LYS A 111 -7.06 -16.90 -49.16
N ASP A 112 -5.92 -17.57 -49.32
CA ASP A 112 -5.76 -18.64 -50.30
C ASP A 112 -6.17 -19.98 -49.71
N ALA A 113 -6.34 -21.00 -50.57
CA ALA A 113 -6.71 -22.35 -50.14
C ALA A 113 -5.68 -23.00 -49.18
N THR A 114 -4.44 -22.50 -49.16
CA THR A 114 -3.32 -23.05 -48.38
C THR A 114 -2.60 -22.03 -47.49
N SER A 115 -2.89 -20.73 -47.60
CA SER A 115 -2.24 -19.69 -46.78
C SER A 115 -3.20 -18.56 -46.43
N VAL A 116 -3.04 -18.00 -45.23
CA VAL A 116 -3.74 -16.78 -44.79
C VAL A 116 -2.67 -15.75 -44.45
N THR A 117 -2.67 -14.62 -45.17
CA THR A 117 -1.73 -13.52 -44.95
C THR A 117 -2.37 -12.50 -44.00
N TYR A 118 -1.72 -12.25 -42.88
CA TYR A 118 -2.13 -11.25 -41.90
C TYR A 118 -1.24 -10.01 -42.04
N GLU A 119 -1.82 -8.88 -42.42
CA GLU A 119 -1.13 -7.59 -42.38
C GLU A 119 -1.47 -6.90 -41.06
N THR A 120 -0.45 -6.62 -40.26
CA THR A 120 -0.61 -5.95 -38.97
C THR A 120 -0.20 -4.49 -39.13
N GLN A 121 -1.19 -3.58 -39.12
CA GLN A 121 -0.92 -2.14 -39.16
C GLN A 121 -0.83 -1.60 -37.73
N VAL A 122 0.36 -1.15 -37.35
CA VAL A 122 0.60 -0.49 -36.07
C VAL A 122 0.49 1.02 -36.29
N LYS A 123 -0.56 1.65 -35.76
CA LYS A 123 -0.74 3.10 -35.78
C LYS A 123 -0.43 3.65 -34.39
N ILE A 124 0.44 4.67 -34.34
CA ILE A 124 0.77 5.37 -33.10
C ILE A 124 -0.11 6.61 -33.04
N HIS A 125 -0.93 6.71 -32.00
CA HIS A 125 -1.77 7.87 -31.75
C HIS A 125 -1.20 8.69 -30.58
N PRO A 126 -1.27 10.04 -30.63
CA PRO A 126 -0.93 10.87 -29.48
C PRO A 126 -1.88 10.58 -28.31
N LEU A 127 -1.45 10.88 -27.08
CA LEU A 127 -2.22 10.57 -25.86
C LEU A 127 -3.66 11.11 -25.91
N PHE A 128 -3.86 12.31 -26.49
CA PHE A 128 -5.17 12.86 -26.76
C PHE A 128 -5.35 13.05 -28.27
N ASP A 129 -6.38 12.43 -28.82
CA ASP A 129 -6.68 12.44 -30.25
C ASP A 129 -8.19 12.62 -30.42
N SER A 130 -8.60 13.71 -31.08
CA SER A 130 -10.02 14.00 -31.35
C SER A 130 -10.63 13.03 -32.36
N SER A 131 -9.80 12.36 -33.18
CA SER A 131 -10.26 11.41 -34.19
C SER A 131 -10.68 10.04 -33.62
N GLN A 132 -10.19 9.68 -32.44
CA GLN A 132 -10.43 8.37 -31.79
C GLN A 132 -11.70 8.34 -30.91
N GLY A 133 -12.43 9.45 -30.82
CA GLY A 133 -13.67 9.57 -30.06
C GLY A 133 -13.48 9.86 -28.56
N SER A 134 -14.59 10.09 -27.85
CA SER A 134 -14.57 10.53 -26.44
C SER A 134 -14.04 9.46 -25.48
N LYS A 135 -14.36 8.17 -25.71
CA LYS A 135 -13.88 7.07 -24.85
C LYS A 135 -12.36 6.98 -24.79
N TYR A 136 -11.69 7.18 -25.93
CA TYR A 136 -10.23 7.20 -26.00
C TYR A 136 -9.65 8.33 -25.14
N ASN A 137 -10.18 9.54 -25.27
CA ASN A 137 -9.73 10.70 -24.51
C ASN A 137 -10.01 10.57 -23.01
N ILE A 138 -11.13 9.95 -22.62
CA ILE A 138 -11.43 9.67 -21.20
C ILE A 138 -10.44 8.64 -20.64
N GLN A 139 -10.12 7.56 -21.37
CA GLN A 139 -9.09 6.60 -20.95
C GLN A 139 -7.73 7.28 -20.74
N SER A 140 -7.34 8.14 -21.68
CA SER A 140 -6.08 8.87 -21.57
C SER A 140 -6.08 9.89 -20.42
N ALA A 141 -7.21 10.57 -20.17
CA ALA A 141 -7.36 11.45 -19.03
C ALA A 141 -7.25 10.68 -17.70
N LEU A 142 -7.90 9.51 -17.59
CA LEU A 142 -7.79 8.63 -16.42
C LEU A 142 -6.36 8.17 -16.17
N LEU A 143 -5.63 7.85 -17.24
CA LEU A 143 -4.24 7.41 -17.15
C LEU A 143 -3.33 8.47 -16.50
N VAL A 144 -3.67 9.75 -16.65
CA VAL A 144 -2.98 10.87 -15.98
C VAL A 144 -3.59 11.17 -14.61
N ALA A 145 -4.93 11.17 -14.49
CA ALA A 145 -5.63 11.59 -13.28
C ALA A 145 -5.46 10.60 -12.12
N LEU A 146 -5.50 9.30 -12.39
CA LEU A 146 -5.40 8.25 -11.37
C LEU A 146 -4.10 8.36 -10.53
N PRO A 147 -2.89 8.38 -11.12
CA PRO A 147 -1.68 8.50 -10.30
C PRO A 147 -1.64 9.80 -9.48
N VAL A 148 -2.22 10.90 -9.97
CA VAL A 148 -2.31 12.16 -9.21
C VAL A 148 -3.25 12.02 -8.02
N VAL A 149 -4.43 11.44 -8.20
CA VAL A 149 -5.40 11.21 -7.11
C VAL A 149 -4.84 10.24 -6.06
N MET A 150 -4.16 9.17 -6.49
CA MET A 150 -3.55 8.21 -5.58
C MET A 150 -2.38 8.85 -4.80
N LEU A 151 -1.58 9.70 -5.44
CA LEU A 151 -0.54 10.47 -4.76
C LEU A 151 -1.12 11.43 -3.72
N LEU A 152 -2.19 12.15 -4.06
CA LEU A 152 -2.89 13.03 -3.11
C LEU A 152 -3.44 12.24 -1.92
N SER A 153 -4.00 11.06 -2.17
CA SER A 153 -4.50 10.16 -1.12
C SER A 153 -3.37 9.69 -0.19
N ALA A 154 -2.21 9.33 -0.74
CA ALA A 154 -1.02 8.96 0.03
C ALA A 154 -0.48 10.14 0.86
N LEU A 155 -0.43 11.34 0.28
CA LEU A 155 -0.01 12.57 0.99
C LEU A 155 -0.96 12.93 2.12
N LEU A 156 -2.28 12.83 1.90
CA LEU A 156 -3.29 13.07 2.94
C LEU A 156 -3.17 12.05 4.09
N SER A 157 -2.88 10.80 3.74
CA SER A 157 -2.64 9.73 4.71
C SER A 157 -1.40 10.01 5.56
N TRP A 158 -0.30 10.41 4.93
CA TRP A 158 0.93 10.81 5.61
C TRP A 158 0.72 12.03 6.51
N TRP A 159 -0.01 13.04 6.03
CA TRP A 159 -0.32 14.23 6.83
C TRP A 159 -1.17 13.89 8.06
N SER A 160 -2.22 13.07 7.87
CA SER A 160 -3.07 12.57 8.96
C SER A 160 -2.28 11.70 9.94
N PHE A 161 -1.34 10.88 9.45
CA PHE A 161 -0.47 10.04 10.27
C PHE A 161 0.43 10.85 11.20
N ARG A 162 0.98 11.97 10.72
CA ARG A 162 1.84 12.86 11.53
C ARG A 162 1.09 13.61 12.64
N ALA A 163 -0.23 13.64 12.61
CA ALA A 163 -1.04 14.24 13.67
C ALA A 163 -1.19 13.34 14.91
N TYR A 164 -0.80 12.06 14.81
CA TYR A 164 -0.79 11.16 15.95
C TYR A 164 0.42 11.44 16.85
N PRO A 165 0.23 11.61 18.17
CA PRO A 165 1.32 11.96 19.09
C PRO A 165 2.26 10.78 19.38
N ASN A 166 1.78 9.55 19.22
CA ASN A 166 2.54 8.34 19.50
C ASN A 166 3.14 7.78 18.20
N SER A 167 4.38 7.29 18.26
CA SER A 167 4.96 6.53 17.15
C SER A 167 4.43 5.10 17.19
N LEU A 168 3.99 4.56 16.04
CA LEU A 168 3.65 3.14 15.91
C LEU A 168 4.80 2.21 16.29
N PHE A 169 6.03 2.70 16.19
CA PHE A 169 7.23 1.90 16.33
C PHE A 169 7.89 2.03 17.71
N SER A 170 7.43 2.95 18.57
CA SER A 170 8.04 3.12 19.90
C SER A 170 7.89 1.87 20.77
N GLU A 171 6.82 1.09 20.59
CA GLU A 171 6.62 -0.16 21.33
C GLU A 171 7.49 -1.31 20.77
N PHE A 172 7.79 -1.29 19.47
CA PHE A 172 8.64 -2.30 18.84
C PHE A 172 10.09 -2.15 19.26
N ASP A 173 10.58 -0.93 19.47
CA ASP A 173 11.96 -0.71 19.90
C ASP A 173 12.22 -1.28 21.30
N GLU A 174 11.28 -1.11 22.24
CA GLU A 174 11.42 -1.68 23.58
C GLU A 174 11.26 -3.21 23.58
N ALA A 175 10.23 -3.72 22.89
CA ALA A 175 9.98 -5.16 22.85
C ALA A 175 11.09 -5.91 22.11
N SER A 176 11.53 -5.43 20.93
CA SER A 176 12.61 -6.06 20.17
C SER A 176 13.93 -6.05 20.95
N THR A 177 14.23 -4.98 21.68
CA THR A 177 15.39 -4.92 22.58
C THR A 177 15.28 -5.96 23.68
N ILE A 178 14.11 -6.11 24.32
CA ILE A 178 13.88 -7.12 25.37
C ILE A 178 14.00 -8.54 24.81
N TYR A 179 13.41 -8.84 23.66
CA TYR A 179 13.52 -10.16 23.02
C TYR A 179 14.96 -10.47 22.64
N PHE A 180 15.66 -9.52 22.03
CA PHE A 180 17.07 -9.66 21.68
C PHE A 180 17.96 -9.89 22.91
N LEU A 181 17.71 -9.16 24.00
CA LEU A 181 18.42 -9.37 25.28
C LEU A 181 18.08 -10.72 25.92
N SER A 182 16.83 -11.17 25.82
CA SER A 182 16.41 -12.48 26.32
C SER A 182 17.06 -13.62 25.54
N ASP A 183 17.19 -13.49 24.21
CA ASP A 183 17.89 -14.45 23.37
C ASP A 183 19.40 -14.45 23.64
N LEU A 184 20.01 -13.28 23.83
CA LEU A 184 21.41 -13.18 24.29
C LEU A 184 21.63 -13.85 25.65
N ALA A 185 20.71 -13.65 26.61
CA ALA A 185 20.77 -14.28 27.92
C ALA A 185 20.59 -15.80 27.84
N ASN A 186 19.67 -16.28 27.00
CA ASN A 186 19.48 -17.70 26.73
C ASN A 186 20.72 -18.32 26.06
N PHE A 187 21.33 -17.62 25.10
CA PHE A 187 22.55 -18.07 24.45
C PHE A 187 23.73 -18.13 25.45
N ALA A 188 23.86 -17.13 26.33
CA ALA A 188 24.86 -17.13 27.40
C ALA A 188 24.62 -18.23 28.44
N ALA A 189 23.36 -18.58 28.72
CA ALA A 189 23.01 -19.67 29.64
C ALA A 189 23.30 -21.05 29.04
N ILE A 190 23.07 -21.24 27.74
CA ILE A 190 23.36 -22.49 27.02
C ILE A 190 24.87 -22.69 26.88
N ASN A 191 25.64 -21.61 26.73
CA ASN A 191 27.08 -21.66 26.56
C ASN A 191 27.86 -21.54 27.89
N LYS A 192 27.29 -22.00 29.01
CA LYS A 192 28.06 -22.19 30.25
C LYS A 192 29.04 -23.35 30.01
N PRO A 193 30.36 -23.12 29.97
CA PRO A 193 31.32 -24.19 29.71
C PRO A 193 31.25 -25.22 30.83
N GLN A 194 30.75 -26.43 30.52
CA GLN A 194 30.71 -27.56 31.46
C GLN A 194 32.09 -28.12 31.84
N HIS A 195 33.19 -27.47 31.42
CA HIS A 195 34.55 -27.99 31.56
C HIS A 195 35.32 -27.55 32.82
N LEU A 196 34.75 -26.74 33.71
CA LEU A 196 35.46 -26.30 34.93
C LEU A 196 35.38 -27.29 36.11
N GLY A 197 34.83 -28.49 35.91
CA GLY A 197 34.74 -29.53 36.95
C GLY A 197 35.99 -30.42 37.13
N PHE A 198 37.01 -30.35 36.25
CA PHE A 198 38.06 -31.39 36.21
C PHE A 198 39.45 -31.01 36.74
N LEU A 199 39.69 -29.76 37.16
CA LEU A 199 41.02 -29.34 37.64
C LEU A 199 41.14 -29.17 39.17
N SER A 200 40.07 -29.33 39.95
CA SER A 200 40.11 -29.16 41.42
C SER A 200 40.26 -30.46 42.24
N ARG A 201 40.84 -31.53 41.67
CA ARG A 201 41.10 -32.81 42.41
C ARG A 201 42.53 -33.35 42.33
N ARG A 202 43.51 -32.61 41.80
CA ARG A 202 44.89 -33.12 41.62
C ARG A 202 46.01 -32.44 42.42
N LEU A 203 45.70 -31.73 43.51
CA LEU A 203 46.71 -31.01 44.31
C LEU A 203 46.77 -31.37 45.80
N TYR A 204 46.23 -32.53 46.20
CA TYR A 204 46.40 -33.08 47.55
C TYR A 204 46.85 -34.54 47.47
N CYS A 205 48.15 -34.79 47.23
CA CYS A 205 48.87 -36.01 47.62
C CYS A 205 50.34 -35.91 47.18
N HIS A 206 51.15 -35.14 47.92
CA HIS A 206 52.60 -35.37 47.99
C HIS A 206 53.21 -34.56 49.16
N VAL A 207 52.95 -35.01 50.40
CA VAL A 207 53.83 -34.79 51.56
C VAL A 207 53.64 -35.98 52.49
N VAL A 208 54.43 -37.04 52.30
CA VAL A 208 55.07 -37.86 53.33
C VAL A 208 56.33 -38.45 52.71
#